data_AF-A0A5R8QJH8-F1
#
_entry.id   AF-A0A5R8QJH8-F1
#
_cell.length_a   1.000
_cell.length_b   1.000
_cell.length_c   1.000
_cell.angle_alpha   90.00
_cell.angle_beta   90.00
_cell.angle_gamma   90.00
#
_symmetry.space_group_name_H-M   'P 1'
#
loop_
_entity.id
_entity.type
_entity.pdbx_description
1 polymer ?
#
loop_
_entity_poly.entity_id
_entity_poly.type
_entity_poly.pdbx_seq_one_letter_code
_entity_poly.pdbx_strand_id
1 'polypeptide(L)'
;MTSPAEKRASGDAEVQERARVLQQEIAQADEKLRRLYKMVEDGVTDIDESLADRLAALKSEGDRAKAALERIKVQLAPEVTLEPDHVERFGAFMRERITTGDTTFRKAYLRSIVDAIEVDDKVIRIHGSKASLEQAVIAGEQIGKDVRSFIRKWRAGRDKDANTYVIEIAI
;
A
#
# COMPACT_ATOMS: atom_id res chain seq x y z
N MET A 1 6.78 -20.72 -28.59
CA MET A 1 6.13 -19.57 -27.93
C MET A 1 6.51 -19.63 -26.47
N THR A 2 7.33 -18.69 -25.99
CA THR A 2 7.83 -18.64 -24.60
C THR A 2 6.70 -18.34 -23.62
N SER A 3 6.60 -19.09 -22.53
CA SER A 3 5.52 -18.99 -21.54
C SER A 3 5.55 -17.64 -20.81
N PRO A 4 4.40 -17.06 -20.41
CA PRO A 4 4.37 -15.83 -19.59
C PRO A 4 5.21 -15.92 -18.32
N ALA A 5 5.36 -17.12 -17.75
CA ALA A 5 6.19 -17.36 -16.57
C ALA A 5 7.69 -17.21 -16.85
N GLU A 6 8.16 -17.67 -18.02
CA GLU A 6 9.57 -17.56 -18.42
C GLU A 6 9.96 -16.12 -18.75
N LYS A 7 9.06 -15.34 -19.37
CA LYS A 7 9.28 -13.91 -19.62
C LYS A 7 9.36 -13.11 -18.31
N ARG A 8 8.55 -13.46 -17.30
CA ARG A 8 8.57 -12.83 -15.97
C ARG A 8 9.85 -13.16 -15.22
N ALA A 9 10.23 -14.43 -15.15
CA ALA A 9 11.48 -14.85 -14.52
C ALA A 9 12.73 -14.17 -15.12
N SER A 10 12.74 -13.97 -16.44
CA SER A 10 13.81 -13.23 -17.13
C SER A 10 13.82 -11.73 -16.75
N GLY A 11 12.65 -11.09 -16.70
CA GLY A 11 12.52 -9.69 -16.29
C GLY A 11 12.95 -9.49 -14.83
N ASP A 12 12.51 -10.37 -13.94
CA ASP A 12 12.86 -10.32 -12.52
C ASP A 12 14.38 -10.47 -12.31
N ALA A 13 15.04 -11.34 -13.07
CA ALA A 13 16.50 -11.52 -13.00
C ALA A 13 17.25 -10.25 -13.45
N GLU A 14 16.83 -9.60 -14.53
CA GLU A 14 17.44 -8.34 -14.99
C GLU A 14 17.26 -7.21 -13.97
N VAL A 15 16.07 -7.13 -13.36
CA VAL A 15 15.75 -6.11 -12.35
C VAL A 15 16.51 -6.37 -11.04
N GLN A 16 16.69 -7.64 -10.64
CA GLN A 16 17.53 -8.03 -9.51
C GLN A 16 19.01 -7.70 -9.73
N GLU A 17 19.55 -7.97 -10.91
CA GLU A 17 20.94 -7.62 -11.23
C GLU A 17 21.15 -6.09 -11.19
N ARG A 18 20.19 -5.33 -11.73
CA ARG A 18 20.24 -3.87 -11.67
C ARG A 18 20.16 -3.34 -10.24
N ALA A 19 19.37 -3.97 -9.37
CA ALA A 19 19.33 -3.64 -7.96
C ALA A 19 20.67 -3.93 -7.26
N ARG A 20 21.33 -5.03 -7.59
CA ARG A 20 22.66 -5.40 -7.07
C ARG A 20 23.73 -4.38 -7.47
N VAL A 21 23.73 -3.95 -8.73
CA VAL A 21 24.65 -2.92 -9.22
C VAL A 21 24.46 -1.61 -8.46
N LEU A 22 23.21 -1.15 -8.30
CA LEU A 22 22.92 0.08 -7.54
C LEU A 22 23.33 -0.02 -6.07
N GLN A 23 23.14 -1.19 -5.43
CA GLN A 23 23.63 -1.41 -4.07
C GLN A 23 25.15 -1.31 -3.97
N GLN A 24 25.87 -1.83 -4.97
CA GLN A 24 27.33 -1.72 -5.02
C GLN A 24 27.80 -0.27 -5.21
N GLU A 25 27.13 0.50 -6.07
CA GLU A 25 27.42 1.94 -6.26
C GLU A 25 27.23 2.73 -4.96
N ILE A 26 26.14 2.47 -4.23
CA ILE A 26 25.86 3.09 -2.92
C ILE A 26 26.99 2.75 -1.92
N ALA A 27 27.36 1.47 -1.83
CA ALA A 27 28.41 1.03 -0.92
C ALA A 27 29.77 1.66 -1.26
N GLN A 28 30.09 1.81 -2.55
CA GLN A 28 31.31 2.47 -2.99
C GLN A 28 31.32 3.97 -2.69
N ALA A 29 30.19 4.67 -2.88
CA ALA A 29 30.06 6.08 -2.54
C ALA A 29 30.21 6.31 -1.04
N ASP A 30 29.55 5.50 -0.21
CA ASP A 30 29.64 5.56 1.26
C ASP A 30 31.07 5.27 1.76
N GLU A 31 31.76 4.29 1.16
CA GLU A 31 33.16 3.98 1.50
C GLU A 31 34.12 5.13 1.13
N LYS A 32 33.95 5.74 -0.04
CA LYS A 32 34.73 6.93 -0.44
C LYS A 32 34.49 8.09 0.52
N LEU A 33 33.24 8.32 0.93
CA LEU A 33 32.88 9.35 1.92
C LEU A 33 33.56 9.09 3.28
N ARG A 34 33.51 7.84 3.78
CA ARG A 34 34.18 7.47 5.03
C ARG A 34 35.68 7.71 4.99
N ARG A 35 36.35 7.38 3.88
CA ARG A 35 37.78 7.64 3.72
C ARG A 35 38.12 9.13 3.73
N LEU A 36 37.29 9.96 3.08
CA LEU A 36 37.47 11.41 3.11
C LEU A 36 37.28 11.97 4.53
N TYR A 37 36.25 11.53 5.25
CA TYR A 37 36.07 11.95 6.65
C TYR A 37 37.27 11.55 7.51
N LYS A 38 37.77 10.31 7.36
CA LYS A 38 38.96 9.85 8.08
C LYS A 38 40.21 10.67 7.76
N MET A 39 40.44 11.03 6.49
CA MET A 39 41.58 11.87 6.11
C MET A 39 41.54 13.26 6.76
N VAL A 40 40.34 13.83 6.91
CA VAL A 40 40.15 15.11 7.61
C VAL A 40 40.39 14.95 9.11
N GLU A 41 39.87 13.88 9.71
CA GLU A 41 40.10 13.57 11.14
C GLU A 41 41.58 13.34 11.47
N ASP A 42 42.31 12.65 10.58
CA ASP A 42 43.74 12.35 10.72
C ASP A 42 44.63 13.58 10.39
N GLY A 43 44.05 14.72 9.99
CA GLY A 43 44.77 15.95 9.66
C GLY A 43 45.62 15.87 8.39
N VAL A 44 45.32 14.91 7.50
CA VAL A 44 46.06 14.68 6.24
C VAL A 44 45.68 15.72 5.17
N THR A 45 44.52 16.35 5.29
CA THR A 45 44.02 17.35 4.34
C THR A 45 43.20 18.42 5.06
N ASP A 46 43.33 19.67 4.64
CA ASP A 46 42.54 20.79 5.17
C ASP A 46 41.17 20.86 4.49
N ILE A 47 40.19 21.42 5.20
CA ILE A 47 38.86 21.67 4.63
C ILE A 47 38.97 22.87 3.67
N ASP A 48 39.04 22.57 2.38
CA ASP A 48 39.05 23.54 1.30
C ASP A 48 37.81 23.41 0.39
N GLU A 49 37.69 24.31 -0.58
CA GLU A 49 36.59 24.32 -1.55
C GLU A 49 36.60 23.05 -2.42
N SER A 50 37.79 22.52 -2.74
CA SER A 50 37.94 21.31 -3.56
C SER A 50 37.41 20.05 -2.87
N LEU A 51 37.62 19.93 -1.55
CA LEU A 51 37.10 18.86 -0.73
C LEU A 51 35.59 18.98 -0.55
N ALA A 52 35.08 20.19 -0.36
CA ALA A 52 33.65 20.46 -0.25
C ALA A 52 32.91 20.05 -1.53
N ASP A 53 33.43 20.42 -2.71
CA ASP A 53 32.89 20.02 -4.01
C ASP A 53 32.88 18.50 -4.19
N ARG A 54 33.98 17.84 -3.79
CA ARG A 54 34.08 16.37 -3.88
C ARG A 54 33.12 15.66 -2.95
N LEU A 55 32.90 16.21 -1.75
CA LEU A 55 31.92 15.70 -0.80
C LEU A 55 30.49 15.85 -1.35
N ALA A 56 30.17 17.01 -1.91
CA ALA A 56 28.87 17.28 -2.52
C ALA A 56 28.61 16.33 -3.72
N ALA A 57 29.62 16.12 -4.57
CA ALA A 57 29.53 15.19 -5.69
C ALA A 57 29.26 13.74 -5.24
N LEU A 58 30.01 13.25 -4.25
CA LEU A 58 29.83 11.88 -3.72
C LEU A 58 28.47 11.68 -3.03
N LYS A 59 28.00 12.68 -2.28
CA LYS A 59 26.65 12.65 -1.69
C LYS A 59 25.59 12.62 -2.78
N SER A 60 25.70 13.47 -3.79
CA SER A 60 24.77 13.51 -4.93
C SER A 60 24.75 12.18 -5.70
N GLU A 61 25.90 11.55 -5.90
CA GLU A 61 26.02 10.23 -6.53
C GLU A 61 25.32 9.15 -5.71
N GLY A 62 25.58 9.09 -4.40
CA GLY A 62 24.93 8.15 -3.48
C GLY A 62 23.41 8.34 -3.42
N ASP A 63 22.94 9.59 -3.35
CA ASP A 63 21.51 9.90 -3.30
C ASP A 63 20.79 9.53 -4.59
N ARG A 64 21.44 9.75 -5.75
CA ARG A 64 20.93 9.33 -7.05
C ARG A 64 20.81 7.81 -7.14
N ALA A 65 21.82 7.07 -6.69
CA ALA A 65 21.80 5.61 -6.68
C ALA A 65 20.74 5.05 -5.72
N LYS A 66 20.58 5.65 -4.52
CA LYS A 66 19.51 5.30 -3.57
C LYS A 66 18.13 5.55 -4.16
N ALA A 67 17.90 6.71 -4.80
CA ALA A 67 16.62 7.01 -5.44
C ALA A 67 16.30 6.06 -6.60
N ALA A 68 17.30 5.66 -7.39
CA ALA A 68 17.13 4.66 -8.44
C ALA A 68 16.80 3.27 -7.87
N LEU A 69 17.45 2.88 -6.78
CA LEU A 69 17.19 1.62 -6.10
C LEU A 69 15.77 1.56 -5.53
N GLU A 70 15.29 2.62 -4.89
CA GLU A 70 13.92 2.68 -4.37
C GLU A 70 12.87 2.58 -5.48
N ARG A 71 13.07 3.24 -6.63
CA ARG A 71 12.18 3.10 -7.80
C ARG A 71 12.11 1.65 -8.30
N ILE A 72 13.24 0.95 -8.30
CA ILE A 72 13.33 -0.44 -8.76
C ILE A 72 12.76 -1.41 -7.71
N LYS A 73 12.94 -1.15 -6.42
CA LYS A 73 12.30 -1.94 -5.35
C LYS A 73 10.77 -1.89 -5.41
N VAL A 74 10.19 -0.76 -5.80
CA VAL A 74 8.74 -0.67 -6.04
C VAL A 74 8.29 -1.58 -7.20
N GLN A 75 9.17 -1.80 -8.20
CA GLN A 75 8.90 -2.72 -9.32
C GLN A 75 9.16 -4.19 -8.97
N LEU A 76 10.09 -4.46 -8.05
CA LEU A 76 10.39 -5.79 -7.48
C LEU A 76 9.47 -6.18 -6.33
N ALA A 77 8.67 -5.24 -5.80
CA ALA A 77 7.69 -5.55 -4.77
C ALA A 77 6.82 -6.67 -5.33
N PRO A 78 6.80 -7.85 -4.68
CA PRO A 78 6.08 -8.98 -5.23
C PRO A 78 4.64 -8.52 -5.45
N GLU A 79 4.17 -8.61 -6.70
CA GLU A 79 2.75 -8.57 -6.98
C GLU A 79 2.15 -9.64 -6.06
N VAL A 80 1.38 -9.20 -5.06
CA VAL A 80 0.87 -10.07 -4.01
C VAL A 80 0.15 -11.21 -4.72
N THR A 81 0.79 -12.37 -4.76
CA THR A 81 0.18 -13.55 -5.37
C THR A 81 -0.87 -14.00 -4.37
N LEU A 82 -2.09 -13.49 -4.57
CA LEU A 82 -3.25 -13.83 -3.78
C LEU A 82 -3.63 -15.27 -4.13
N GLU A 83 -2.96 -16.21 -3.48
CA GLU A 83 -3.30 -17.62 -3.57
C GLU A 83 -4.77 -17.82 -3.13
N PRO A 84 -5.55 -18.68 -3.80
CA PRO A 84 -6.95 -18.89 -3.48
C PRO A 84 -7.22 -19.20 -2.00
N ASP A 85 -6.32 -19.95 -1.34
CA ASP A 85 -6.40 -20.26 0.09
C ASP A 85 -6.33 -18.99 0.97
N HIS A 86 -5.49 -18.02 0.61
CA HIS A 86 -5.39 -16.75 1.34
C HIS A 86 -6.70 -15.95 1.25
N VAL A 87 -7.35 -15.95 0.09
CA VAL A 87 -8.64 -15.28 -0.11
C VAL A 87 -9.73 -15.96 0.70
N GLU A 88 -9.76 -17.29 0.72
CA GLU A 88 -10.75 -18.06 1.48
C GLU A 88 -10.59 -17.87 2.99
N ARG A 89 -9.35 -17.97 3.50
CA ARG A 89 -9.03 -17.73 4.92
C ARG A 89 -9.34 -16.30 5.34
N PHE A 90 -9.01 -15.32 4.50
CA PHE A 90 -9.38 -13.93 4.72
C PHE A 90 -10.90 -13.76 4.76
N GLY A 91 -11.63 -14.35 3.80
CA GLY A 91 -13.08 -14.30 3.75
C GLY A 91 -13.74 -14.92 4.99
N ALA A 92 -13.24 -16.05 5.47
CA ALA A 92 -13.71 -16.71 6.68
C ALA A 92 -13.46 -15.82 7.92
N PHE A 93 -12.24 -15.32 8.07
CA PHE A 93 -11.88 -14.40 9.15
C PHE A 93 -12.76 -13.14 9.14
N MET A 94 -12.95 -12.51 7.98
CA MET A 94 -13.76 -11.30 7.88
C MET A 94 -15.22 -11.56 8.20
N ARG A 95 -15.80 -12.68 7.71
CA ARG A 95 -17.19 -13.06 8.01
C ARG A 95 -17.39 -13.28 9.51
N GLU A 96 -16.45 -13.93 10.17
CA GLU A 96 -16.46 -14.11 11.62
C GLU A 96 -16.40 -12.74 12.32
N ARG A 97 -15.41 -11.90 12.01
CA ARG A 97 -15.22 -10.60 12.66
C ARG A 97 -16.37 -9.63 12.42
N ILE A 98 -17.06 -9.69 11.27
CA ILE A 98 -18.26 -8.90 11.01
C ILE A 98 -19.46 -9.38 11.83
N THR A 99 -19.55 -10.69 12.09
CA THR A 99 -20.69 -11.27 12.82
C THR A 99 -20.50 -11.15 14.34
N THR A 100 -19.32 -11.53 14.84
CA THR A 100 -19.04 -11.70 16.27
C THR A 100 -18.02 -10.70 16.83
N GLY A 101 -17.31 -9.96 15.97
CA GLY A 101 -16.27 -9.03 16.40
C GLY A 101 -16.80 -7.75 17.05
N ASP A 102 -15.86 -6.94 17.54
CA ASP A 102 -16.18 -5.68 18.22
C ASP A 102 -16.91 -4.70 17.31
N THR A 103 -17.82 -3.91 17.90
CA THR A 103 -18.64 -2.94 17.17
C THR A 103 -17.81 -1.88 16.46
N THR A 104 -16.66 -1.50 17.00
CA THR A 104 -15.75 -0.54 16.36
C THR A 104 -15.19 -1.10 15.07
N PHE A 105 -14.70 -2.35 15.10
CA PHE A 105 -14.18 -3.04 13.92
C PHE A 105 -15.25 -3.21 12.84
N ARG A 106 -16.45 -3.65 13.23
CA ARG A 106 -17.58 -3.83 12.29
C ARG A 106 -17.95 -2.54 11.57
N LYS A 107 -18.02 -1.43 12.31
CA LYS A 107 -18.33 -0.11 11.75
C LYS A 107 -17.21 0.38 10.83
N ALA A 108 -15.96 0.23 11.24
CA ALA A 108 -14.79 0.59 10.46
C ALA A 108 -14.78 -0.16 9.11
N TYR A 109 -14.97 -1.46 9.15
CA TYR A 109 -14.97 -2.29 7.94
C TYR A 109 -16.14 -1.97 7.00
N LEU A 110 -17.36 -1.82 7.52
CA LEU A 110 -18.50 -1.47 6.67
C LEU A 110 -18.32 -0.10 6.01
N ARG A 111 -17.72 0.87 6.71
CA ARG A 111 -17.40 2.18 6.13
C ARG A 111 -16.34 2.12 5.05
N SER A 112 -15.39 1.18 5.11
CA SER A 112 -14.35 1.07 4.08
C SER A 112 -14.84 0.45 2.77
N ILE A 113 -15.98 -0.26 2.79
CA ILE A 113 -16.53 -0.93 1.60
C ILE A 113 -17.82 -0.29 1.08
N VAL A 114 -18.56 0.44 1.93
CA VAL A 114 -19.83 1.07 1.55
C VAL A 114 -19.61 2.55 1.32
N ASP A 115 -19.81 2.97 0.08
CA ASP A 115 -19.74 4.37 -0.34
C ASP A 115 -21.05 5.12 -0.03
N ALA A 116 -22.20 4.48 -0.28
CA ALA A 116 -23.50 5.06 -0.05
C ALA A 116 -24.56 4.00 0.31
N ILE A 117 -25.53 4.42 1.12
CA ILE A 117 -26.74 3.65 1.40
C ILE A 117 -27.91 4.55 1.05
N GLU A 118 -28.64 4.18 0.00
CA GLU A 118 -29.87 4.83 -0.41
C GLU A 118 -31.06 4.03 0.14
N VAL A 119 -31.98 4.72 0.81
CA VAL A 119 -33.17 4.11 1.38
C VAL A 119 -34.38 4.77 0.74
N ASP A 120 -35.02 4.04 -0.18
CA ASP A 120 -36.31 4.39 -0.76
C ASP A 120 -37.46 3.73 0.01
N ASP A 121 -38.70 4.03 -0.37
CA ASP A 121 -39.92 3.52 0.26
C ASP A 121 -40.03 1.98 0.27
N LYS A 122 -39.40 1.28 -0.69
CA LYS A 122 -39.48 -0.19 -0.83
C LYS A 122 -38.15 -0.88 -1.13
N VAL A 123 -37.09 -0.12 -1.40
CA VAL A 123 -35.80 -0.68 -1.82
C VAL A 123 -34.68 0.01 -1.05
N ILE A 124 -33.72 -0.78 -0.58
CA ILE A 124 -32.47 -0.28 0.00
C ILE A 124 -31.35 -0.63 -0.97
N ARG A 125 -30.65 0.39 -1.47
CA ARG A 125 -29.49 0.20 -2.34
C ARG A 125 -28.22 0.48 -1.57
N ILE A 126 -27.32 -0.49 -1.57
CA ILE A 126 -25.99 -0.36 -0.99
C ILE A 126 -25.01 -0.26 -2.15
N HIS A 127 -24.32 0.87 -2.23
CA HIS A 127 -23.30 1.13 -3.22
C HIS A 127 -21.92 0.95 -2.58
N GLY A 128 -21.10 0.13 -3.20
CA GLY A 128 -19.66 0.08 -2.98
C GLY A 128 -18.91 0.21 -4.31
N SER A 129 -17.63 0.50 -4.24
CA SER A 129 -16.75 0.53 -5.40
C SER A 129 -15.44 -0.16 -5.07
N LYS A 130 -15.01 -1.06 -5.96
CA LYS A 130 -13.69 -1.68 -5.87
C LYS A 130 -12.56 -0.64 -5.85
N ALA A 131 -12.70 0.46 -6.60
CA ALA A 131 -11.72 1.53 -6.64
C ALA A 131 -11.62 2.30 -5.30
N SER A 132 -12.75 2.50 -4.61
CA SER A 132 -12.76 3.12 -3.28
C SER A 132 -12.05 2.23 -2.24
N LEU A 133 -12.24 0.91 -2.32
CA LEU A 133 -11.54 -0.05 -1.46
C LEU A 133 -10.03 -0.04 -1.71
N GLU A 134 -9.61 -0.05 -2.98
CA GLU A 134 -8.20 0.06 -3.36
C GLU A 134 -7.57 1.35 -2.81
N GLN A 135 -8.26 2.49 -2.93
CA GLN A 135 -7.80 3.76 -2.37
C GLN A 135 -7.72 3.75 -0.84
N ALA A 136 -8.68 3.14 -0.14
CA ALA A 136 -8.65 3.02 1.31
C ALA A 136 -7.44 2.20 1.80
N VAL A 137 -7.10 1.13 1.07
CA VAL A 137 -5.92 0.30 1.36
C VAL A 137 -4.62 1.08 1.10
N ILE A 138 -4.53 1.82 -0.01
CA ILE A 138 -3.34 2.61 -0.37
C ILE A 138 -3.13 3.79 0.58
N ALA A 139 -4.19 4.50 0.95
CA ALA A 139 -4.11 5.69 1.78
C ALA A 139 -3.84 5.38 3.27
N GLY A 140 -4.08 4.14 3.72
CA GLY A 140 -3.96 3.75 5.13
C GLY A 140 -4.94 4.49 6.06
N GLU A 141 -5.90 5.20 5.49
CA GLU A 141 -6.78 6.14 6.18
C GLU A 141 -8.22 5.65 6.09
N GLN A 142 -8.98 5.79 7.18
CA GLN A 142 -10.41 5.52 7.14
C GLN A 142 -11.08 6.58 6.28
N ILE A 143 -11.44 6.22 5.05
CA ILE A 143 -12.37 7.00 4.22
C ILE A 143 -13.76 6.91 4.86
N GLY A 144 -13.93 7.60 5.99
CA GLY A 144 -15.21 7.76 6.64
C GLY A 144 -15.92 8.96 6.05
N LYS A 145 -16.60 8.79 4.91
CA LYS A 145 -17.68 9.73 4.57
C LYS A 145 -18.77 9.53 5.61
N ASP A 146 -19.03 10.58 6.38
CA ASP A 146 -20.05 10.57 7.42
C ASP A 146 -21.42 10.31 6.76
N VAL A 147 -22.05 9.17 7.12
CA VAL A 147 -23.33 8.77 6.52
C VAL A 147 -24.39 9.71 7.06
N ARG A 148 -25.01 10.51 6.18
CA ARG A 148 -26.09 11.43 6.54
C ARG A 148 -27.25 10.64 7.15
N SER A 149 -27.51 10.86 8.44
CA SER A 149 -28.47 10.09 9.23
C SER A 149 -29.89 10.67 9.15
N PHE A 150 -30.54 10.60 7.98
CA PHE A 150 -31.89 11.17 7.83
C PHE A 150 -33.05 10.20 8.11
N ILE A 151 -32.83 8.88 8.09
CA ILE A 151 -33.90 7.90 8.36
C ILE A 151 -33.51 6.99 9.52
N ARG A 152 -34.24 7.07 10.63
CA ARG A 152 -34.12 6.14 11.77
C ARG A 152 -35.12 4.99 11.57
N LYS A 153 -34.78 3.76 11.99
CA LYS A 153 -35.63 2.54 11.94
C LYS A 153 -35.90 1.93 10.55
N TRP A 154 -35.08 2.24 9.53
CA TRP A 154 -35.19 1.59 8.21
C TRP A 154 -34.90 0.08 8.28
N ARG A 155 -33.92 -0.33 9.08
CA ARG A 155 -33.66 -1.75 9.37
C ARG A 155 -34.62 -2.22 10.45
N ALA A 156 -35.51 -3.16 10.11
CA ALA A 156 -36.41 -3.78 11.08
C ALA A 156 -35.58 -4.41 12.22
N GLY A 157 -35.87 -4.00 13.45
CA GLY A 157 -35.38 -4.70 14.64
C GLY A 157 -36.03 -6.08 14.70
N ARG A 158 -35.39 -7.03 15.38
CA ARG A 158 -35.80 -8.45 15.48
C ARG A 158 -37.20 -8.71 16.08
N ASP A 159 -37.99 -7.66 16.34
CA ASP A 159 -39.14 -7.66 17.24
C ASP A 159 -40.36 -6.86 16.71
N LYS A 160 -40.32 -6.33 15.48
CA LYS A 160 -41.44 -5.59 14.88
C LYS A 160 -41.56 -5.94 13.41
N ASP A 161 -42.79 -6.08 12.93
CA ASP A 161 -43.17 -6.52 11.58
C ASP A 161 -42.16 -6.05 10.53
N ALA A 162 -41.59 -7.02 9.82
CA ALA A 162 -40.51 -6.78 8.89
C ALA A 162 -40.99 -5.82 7.79
N ASN A 163 -40.52 -4.58 7.83
CA ASN A 163 -40.66 -3.69 6.67
C ASN A 163 -40.12 -4.45 5.45
N THR A 164 -40.98 -4.67 4.45
CA THR A 164 -40.68 -5.46 3.26
C THR A 164 -39.83 -4.63 2.30
N TYR A 165 -38.56 -4.41 2.66
CA TYR A 165 -37.58 -3.79 1.75
C TYR A 165 -36.86 -4.88 0.95
N VAL A 166 -36.71 -4.65 -0.36
CA VAL A 166 -35.77 -5.41 -1.19
C VAL A 166 -34.38 -4.79 -1.04
N ILE A 167 -33.35 -5.61 -0.79
CA ILE A 167 -31.95 -5.15 -0.67
C ILE A 167 -31.22 -5.46 -1.97
N GLU A 168 -30.71 -4.42 -2.61
CA GLU A 168 -29.89 -4.50 -3.81
C GLU A 168 -28.45 -4.09 -3.46
N ILE A 169 -27.47 -4.90 -3.90
CA ILE A 169 -26.04 -4.66 -3.66
C ILE A 169 -25.35 -4.52 -5.00
N ALA A 170 -24.69 -3.38 -5.22
CA ALA A 170 -23.86 -3.10 -6.39
C ALA A 170 -22.42 -2.79 -5.92
N ILE A 171 -21.44 -3.46 -6.54
CA ILE A 171 -20.00 -3.39 -6.23
C ILE A 171 -19.24 -3.00 -7.49
#